data_AF-A0A3E4MVP0-F1
#
_entry.id   AF-A0A3E4MVP0-F1
#
_cell.length_a   1.000
_cell.length_b   1.000
_cell.length_c   1.000
_cell.angle_alpha   90.00
_cell.angle_beta   90.00
_cell.angle_gamma   90.00
#
_symmetry.space_group_name_H-M   'P 1'
#
loop_
_entity.id
_entity.type
_entity.pdbx_description
1 polymer ?
#
loop_
_entity_poly.entity_id
_entity_poly.type
_entity_poly.pdbx_seq_one_letter_code
_entity_poly.pdbx_strand_id
1 'polypeptide(L)'
;MKGTDHFKRTIQMYLEQRAEEDTLFAKKYRNPAKNIDECVTHILNYVQKSGCSGFTDGEIFGQAIHYYEENEIEVGKPMNCQVVVNHVVELTEEEKAEARQNAARRYQEEELRKLQNRNRPPARKVTQSQPSLFDLGL
;
A
#
# COMPACT_ATOMS: atom_id res chain seq x y z
N MET A 1 -9.95 15.15 5.13
CA MET A 1 -8.93 14.97 6.19
C MET A 1 -8.19 13.63 6.14
N LYS A 2 -8.75 12.54 5.57
CA LYS A 2 -8.08 11.23 5.47
C LYS A 2 -6.65 11.22 4.89
N GLY A 3 -6.35 12.05 3.89
CA GLY A 3 -5.01 12.15 3.29
C GLY A 3 -3.96 12.71 4.25
N THR A 4 -4.33 13.76 4.99
CA THR A 4 -3.48 14.35 6.04
C THR A 4 -3.27 13.39 7.20
N ASP A 5 -4.30 12.62 7.58
CA ASP A 5 -4.18 11.61 8.65
C ASP A 5 -3.22 10.48 8.25
N HIS A 6 -3.28 10.03 6.99
CA HIS A 6 -2.36 9.02 6.47
C HIS A 6 -0.92 9.56 6.44
N PHE A 7 -0.73 10.76 5.90
CA PHE A 7 0.58 11.43 5.87
C PHE A 7 1.18 11.54 7.28
N LYS A 8 0.41 12.03 8.26
CA LYS A 8 0.83 12.15 9.65
C LYS A 8 1.31 10.80 10.22
N ARG A 9 0.57 9.72 9.97
CA ARG A 9 0.95 8.38 10.44
C ARG A 9 2.24 7.88 9.80
N THR A 10 2.44 8.12 8.51
CA THR A 10 3.68 7.73 7.81
C THR A 10 4.89 8.45 8.40
N ILE A 11 4.78 9.76 8.67
CA ILE A 11 5.84 10.53 9.33
C ILE A 11 6.10 10.01 10.74
N GLN A 12 5.05 9.73 11.49
CA GLN A 12 5.18 9.19 12.85
C GLN A 12 5.91 7.83 12.85
N MET A 13 5.51 6.89 11.99
CA MET A 13 6.16 5.58 11.88
C MET A 13 7.64 5.70 11.55
N TYR A 14 8.00 6.58 10.61
CA TYR A 14 9.40 6.83 10.27
C TYR A 14 10.20 7.36 11.47
N LEU A 15 9.67 8.34 12.19
CA LEU A 15 10.34 8.92 13.36
C LEU A 15 10.48 7.92 14.52
N GLU A 16 9.48 7.06 14.72
CA GLU A 16 9.52 5.98 15.71
C GLU A 16 10.63 4.98 15.37
N GLN A 17 10.68 4.49 14.12
CA GLN A 17 11.76 3.60 13.67
C GLN A 17 13.13 4.27 13.83
N ARG A 18 13.26 5.55 13.45
CA ARG A 18 14.51 6.29 13.61
C ARG A 18 14.93 6.42 15.08
N ALA A 19 13.97 6.60 15.99
CA ALA A 19 14.21 6.66 17.43
C ALA A 19 14.55 5.29 18.05
N GLU A 20 14.13 4.19 17.44
CA GLU A 20 14.56 2.84 17.83
C GLU A 20 16.02 2.60 17.43
N GLU A 21 16.42 3.04 16.23
CA GLU A 21 17.75 2.85 15.68
C GLU A 21 18.80 3.82 16.26
N ASP A 22 18.41 5.06 16.61
CA ASP A 22 19.32 6.11 17.07
C ASP A 22 18.94 6.66 18.45
N THR A 23 19.76 6.31 19.44
CA THR A 23 19.57 6.70 20.83
C THR A 23 19.72 8.20 21.10
N LEU A 24 20.49 8.95 20.30
CA LEU A 24 20.62 10.40 20.43
C LEU A 24 19.36 11.08 19.90
N PHE A 25 18.89 10.64 18.73
CA PHE A 25 17.63 11.09 18.17
C PHE A 25 16.45 10.75 19.09
N ALA A 26 16.42 9.55 19.69
CA ALA A 26 15.36 9.12 20.60
C ALA A 26 15.15 10.09 21.78
N LYS A 27 16.23 10.67 22.31
CA LYS A 27 16.16 11.68 23.38
C LYS A 27 15.48 12.96 22.91
N LYS A 28 15.79 13.40 21.68
CA LYS A 28 15.19 14.57 21.04
C LYS A 28 13.72 14.33 20.70
N TYR A 29 13.40 13.15 20.17
CA TYR A 29 12.05 12.75 19.81
C TYR A 29 11.09 12.73 21.01
N ARG A 30 11.57 12.31 22.19
CA ARG A 30 10.79 12.30 23.44
C ARG A 30 10.60 13.68 24.10
N ASN A 31 11.07 14.76 23.47
CA ASN A 31 10.92 16.10 24.03
C ASN A 31 9.41 16.47 24.12
N PRO A 32 8.86 16.72 25.32
CA PRO A 32 7.44 17.03 25.48
C PRO A 32 7.02 18.36 24.86
N ALA A 33 7.96 19.24 24.55
CA ALA A 33 7.71 20.50 23.86
C ALA A 33 7.55 20.33 22.33
N LYS A 34 7.85 19.15 21.78
CA LYS A 34 7.74 18.84 20.36
C LYS A 34 6.61 17.84 20.14
N ASN A 35 5.86 18.01 19.07
CA ASN A 35 4.75 17.12 18.76
C ASN A 35 4.58 16.90 17.25
N ILE A 36 3.90 15.82 16.91
CA ILE A 36 3.73 15.38 15.53
C ILE A 36 2.85 16.34 14.71
N ASP A 37 1.89 17.05 15.33
CA ASP A 37 1.02 18.00 14.62
C ASP A 37 1.78 19.25 14.18
N GLU A 38 2.64 19.77 15.04
CA GLU A 38 3.56 20.86 14.71
C GLU A 38 4.64 20.41 13.72
N CYS A 39 5.17 19.19 13.85
CA CYS A 39 6.09 18.62 12.86
C CYS A 39 5.46 18.62 11.46
N VAL A 40 4.23 18.11 11.33
CA VAL A 40 3.50 18.13 10.07
C VAL A 40 3.25 19.56 9.59
N THR A 41 2.88 20.48 10.49
CA THR A 41 2.68 21.90 10.14
C THR A 41 3.96 22.53 9.61
N HIS A 42 5.10 22.25 10.24
CA HIS A 42 6.42 22.72 9.81
C HIS A 42 6.75 22.22 8.40
N ILE A 43 6.59 20.92 8.16
CA ILE A 43 6.83 20.31 6.83
C ILE A 43 5.95 20.97 5.77
N LEU A 44 4.66 21.18 6.04
CA LEU A 44 3.75 21.81 5.09
C LEU A 44 4.13 23.27 4.80
N ASN A 45 4.60 24.02 5.80
CA ASN A 45 5.12 25.37 5.60
C ASN A 45 6.42 25.38 4.80
N TYR A 46 7.31 24.42 5.01
CA TYR A 46 8.51 24.24 4.19
C TYR A 46 8.15 23.96 2.72
N VAL A 47 7.24 23.01 2.49
CA VAL A 47 6.72 22.65 1.16
C VAL A 47 6.08 23.87 0.48
N GLN A 48 5.26 24.63 1.20
CA GLN A 48 4.64 25.84 0.65
C GLN A 48 5.69 26.88 0.24
N LYS A 49 6.70 27.12 1.09
CA LYS A 49 7.76 28.10 0.83
C LYS A 49 8.65 27.71 -0.35
N SER A 50 8.83 26.42 -0.61
CA SER A 50 9.68 25.97 -1.73
C SER A 50 9.07 26.25 -3.11
N GLY A 51 7.74 26.39 -3.19
CA GLY A 51 7.01 26.51 -4.46
C GLY A 51 6.87 25.21 -5.24
N CYS A 52 7.38 24.08 -4.72
CA CYS A 52 7.26 22.76 -5.34
C CYS A 52 6.06 21.98 -4.79
N SER A 53 5.37 21.23 -5.64
CA SER A 53 4.19 20.42 -5.26
C SER A 53 4.50 18.93 -5.02
N GLY A 54 5.76 18.51 -5.16
CA GLY A 54 6.17 17.12 -5.04
C GLY A 54 7.55 16.99 -4.41
N PHE A 55 7.69 16.00 -3.54
CA PHE A 55 8.90 15.71 -2.77
C PHE A 55 9.06 14.20 -2.64
N THR A 56 10.31 13.77 -2.51
CA THR A 56 10.63 12.40 -2.16
C THR A 56 10.39 12.15 -0.67
N ASP A 57 10.21 10.87 -0.31
CA ASP A 57 10.07 10.46 1.09
C ASP A 57 11.27 10.93 1.92
N GLY A 58 12.50 10.81 1.38
CA GLY A 58 13.73 11.24 2.06
C GLY A 58 13.78 12.74 2.37
N GLU A 59 13.30 13.61 1.47
CA GLU A 59 13.24 15.06 1.72
C GLU A 59 12.25 15.39 2.83
N ILE A 60 11.07 14.77 2.78
CA ILE A 60 10.03 14.96 3.79
C ILE A 60 10.48 14.45 5.16
N PHE A 61 11.09 13.27 5.19
CA PHE A 61 11.64 12.67 6.41
C PHE A 61 12.81 13.47 6.98
N GLY A 62 13.66 14.05 6.12
CA GLY A 62 14.71 14.97 6.52
C GLY A 62 14.15 16.20 7.25
N GLN A 63 13.06 16.78 6.76
CA GLN A 63 12.38 17.89 7.44
C GLN A 63 11.75 17.47 8.78
N ALA A 64 11.23 16.25 8.85
CA ALA A 64 10.69 15.70 10.10
C ALA A 64 11.78 15.55 11.17
N ILE A 65 12.96 15.03 10.80
CA ILE A 65 14.13 14.94 11.68
C ILE A 65 14.59 16.33 12.12
N HIS A 66 14.74 17.25 11.17
CA HIS A 66 15.17 18.62 11.44
C HIS A 66 14.29 19.30 12.49
N TYR A 67 12.96 19.10 12.43
CA TYR A 67 12.03 19.61 13.44
C TYR A 67 12.33 19.12 14.87
N TYR A 68 12.76 17.87 15.04
CA TYR A 68 13.05 17.32 16.38
C TYR A 68 14.49 17.60 16.85
N GLU A 69 15.44 17.74 15.94
CA GLU A 69 16.84 18.00 16.28
C GLU A 69 17.10 19.47 16.66
N GLU A 70 16.46 20.40 15.94
CA GLU A 70 16.58 21.84 16.18
C GLU A 70 15.88 22.27 17.48
N ASN A 71 16.62 23.02 18.30
CA ASN A 71 16.09 23.55 19.56
C ASN A 71 15.09 24.70 19.29
N GLU A 72 15.41 25.57 18.34
CA GLU A 72 14.57 26.70 17.93
C GLU A 72 14.18 26.50 16.46
N ILE A 73 12.89 26.28 16.21
CA ILE A 73 12.39 26.10 14.85
C ILE A 73 11.10 26.85 14.62
N GLU A 74 11.00 27.51 13.47
CA GLU A 74 9.77 28.14 13.03
C GLU A 74 8.82 27.10 12.45
N VAL A 75 7.76 26.78 13.19
CA VAL A 75 6.71 25.85 12.74
C VAL A 75 5.86 26.46 11.62
N GLY A 76 5.70 27.79 11.62
CA GLY A 76 4.79 28.48 10.71
C GLY A 76 3.34 28.41 11.18
N LYS A 77 2.40 28.65 10.26
CA LYS A 77 0.96 28.69 10.58
C LYS A 77 0.27 27.44 10.05
N PRO A 78 -0.77 26.94 10.74
CA PRO A 78 -1.66 25.94 10.17
C PRO A 78 -2.25 26.46 8.85
N MET A 79 -2.28 25.60 7.84
CA MET A 79 -2.81 25.94 6.52
C MET A 79 -3.79 24.87 6.04
N ASN A 80 -4.73 25.29 5.20
CA ASN A 80 -5.65 24.35 4.55
C ASN A 80 -4.98 23.83 3.28
N CYS A 81 -4.47 22.59 3.33
CA CYS A 81 -3.80 21.94 2.21
C CYS A 81 -4.37 20.54 1.95
N GLN A 82 -4.35 20.12 0.70
CA GLN A 82 -4.66 18.74 0.32
C GLN A 82 -3.36 17.98 0.12
N VAL A 83 -3.13 16.96 0.95
CA VAL A 83 -1.97 16.07 0.84
C VAL A 83 -2.39 14.80 0.10
N VAL A 84 -1.66 14.48 -0.97
CA VAL A 84 -1.81 13.24 -1.73
C VAL A 84 -0.48 12.48 -1.66
N VAL A 85 -0.54 11.26 -1.14
CA VAL A 85 0.64 10.39 -1.00
C VAL A 85 0.57 9.33 -2.10
N ASN A 86 1.48 9.40 -3.07
CA ASN A 86 1.63 8.39 -4.11
C ASN A 86 2.64 7.31 -3.66
N HIS A 87 2.37 6.64 -2.54
CA HIS A 87 3.24 5.55 -2.11
C HIS A 87 2.98 4.33 -3.00
N VAL A 88 3.81 4.17 -4.04
CA VAL A 88 3.89 2.92 -4.79
C VAL A 88 4.82 2.02 -3.99
N VAL A 89 4.29 0.93 -3.42
CA VAL A 89 5.12 -0.10 -2.82
C VAL A 89 6.01 -0.66 -3.92
N GLU A 90 7.29 -0.29 -3.92
CA GLU A 90 8.27 -0.85 -4.82
C GLU A 90 8.49 -2.31 -4.43
N LEU A 91 7.72 -3.21 -5.05
CA LEU A 91 7.97 -4.64 -4.94
C LEU A 91 9.43 -4.88 -5.33
N THR A 92 10.14 -5.58 -4.44
CA THR A 92 11.52 -6.00 -4.67
C THR A 92 11.60 -6.79 -5.98
N GLU A 93 12.77 -6.82 -6.63
CA GLU A 93 12.91 -7.55 -7.90
C GLU A 93 12.52 -9.03 -7.77
N GLU A 94 12.76 -9.60 -6.59
CA GLU A 94 12.38 -10.97 -6.20
C GLU A 94 10.86 -11.16 -6.19
N GLU A 95 10.11 -10.27 -5.54
CA GLU A 95 8.64 -10.33 -5.49
C GLU A 95 8.02 -10.12 -6.89
N LYS A 96 8.60 -9.23 -7.71
CA LYS A 96 8.17 -9.04 -9.10
C LYS A 96 8.46 -10.27 -9.97
N ALA A 97 9.58 -10.95 -9.74
CA ALA A 97 9.92 -12.19 -10.45
C ALA A 97 8.98 -13.34 -10.04
N GLU A 98 8.71 -13.48 -8.74
CA GLU A 98 7.80 -14.50 -8.22
C GLU A 98 6.37 -14.30 -8.72
N ALA A 99 5.85 -13.06 -8.71
CA ALA A 99 4.54 -12.75 -9.24
C ALA A 99 4.41 -13.10 -10.73
N ARG A 100 5.46 -12.82 -11.53
CA ARG A 100 5.52 -13.20 -12.95
C ARG A 100 5.55 -14.72 -13.15
N GLN A 101 6.35 -15.45 -12.36
CA GLN A 101 6.41 -16.91 -12.43
C GLN A 101 5.10 -17.57 -11.99
N ASN A 102 4.48 -17.09 -10.92
CA ASN A 102 3.19 -17.59 -10.45
C ASN A 102 2.07 -17.33 -11.48
N ALA A 103 2.05 -16.16 -12.12
CA ALA A 103 1.11 -15.87 -13.21
C ALA A 103 1.30 -16.84 -14.39
N ALA A 104 2.56 -17.10 -14.80
CA ALA A 104 2.87 -18.04 -15.87
C ALA A 104 2.46 -19.48 -15.51
N ARG A 105 2.74 -19.93 -14.28
CA ARG A 105 2.36 -21.27 -13.80
C ARG A 105 0.84 -21.45 -13.79
N ARG A 106 0.10 -20.47 -13.27
CA ARG A 106 -1.37 -20.50 -13.25
C ARG A 106 -1.96 -20.58 -14.66
N TYR A 107 -1.39 -19.85 -15.62
CA TYR A 107 -1.82 -19.94 -17.01
C TYR A 107 -1.58 -21.35 -17.60
N GLN A 108 -0.42 -21.95 -17.36
CA GLN A 108 -0.10 -23.32 -17.80
C GLN A 108 -1.05 -24.36 -17.18
N GLU A 109 -1.33 -24.25 -15.89
CA GLU A 109 -2.25 -25.13 -15.18
C GLU A 109 -3.69 -25.00 -15.71
N GLU A 110 -4.15 -23.79 -15.99
CA GLU A 110 -5.48 -23.58 -16.58
C GLU A 110 -5.60 -24.18 -17.98
N GLU A 111 -4.58 -24.03 -18.83
CA GLU A 111 -4.56 -24.64 -20.16
C GLU A 111 -4.52 -26.18 -20.09
N LEU A 112 -3.71 -26.76 -19.20
CA LEU A 112 -3.70 -28.21 -18.95
C LEU A 112 -5.06 -28.70 -18.46
N ARG A 113 -5.70 -27.99 -17.54
CA ARG A 113 -7.03 -28.33 -17.01
C ARG A 113 -8.09 -28.26 -18.10
N LYS A 114 -8.04 -27.28 -19.01
CA LYS A 114 -8.92 -27.22 -20.18
C LYS A 114 -8.72 -28.41 -21.11
N LEU A 115 -7.48 -28.81 -21.39
CA LEU A 115 -7.17 -29.99 -22.20
C LEU A 115 -7.69 -31.28 -21.55
N GLN A 116 -7.46 -31.47 -20.25
CA GLN A 116 -7.96 -32.63 -19.51
C GLN A 116 -9.49 -32.69 -19.52
N ASN A 117 -10.16 -31.56 -19.30
CA ASN A 117 -11.62 -31.50 -19.37
C ASN A 117 -12.16 -31.81 -20.78
N ARG A 118 -11.45 -31.40 -21.84
CA ARG A 118 -11.83 -31.73 -23.22
C ARG A 118 -11.68 -33.22 -23.55
N ASN A 119 -10.70 -33.88 -22.94
CA ASN A 119 -10.44 -35.31 -23.11
C ASN A 119 -11.23 -36.19 -22.14
N ARG A 120 -12.06 -35.61 -21.26
CA ARG A 120 -12.88 -36.39 -20.34
C ARG A 120 -14.00 -37.07 -21.12
N PRO A 121 -14.12 -38.41 -21.06
CA PRO A 121 -15.22 -39.11 -21.72
C PRO A 121 -16.54 -38.59 -21.16
N PRO A 122 -17.57 -38.37 -22.01
CA PRO A 122 -18.85 -37.90 -21.54
C PRO A 122 -19.38 -38.91 -20.51
N ALA A 123 -19.85 -38.39 -19.37
CA ALA A 123 -20.54 -39.23 -18.40
C ALA A 123 -21.65 -39.99 -19.14
N ARG A 124 -21.64 -41.33 -19.05
CA ARG A 124 -22.74 -42.16 -19.55
C ARG A 124 -24.01 -41.63 -18.93
N LYS A 125 -24.79 -40.86 -19.70
CA LYS A 125 -26.19 -40.63 -19.39
C LYS A 125 -26.81 -42.02 -19.42
N VAL A 126 -27.12 -42.57 -18.26
CA VAL A 126 -28.06 -43.69 -18.18
C VAL A 126 -29.35 -43.12 -18.75
N THR A 127 -29.63 -43.43 -20.02
CA THR A 127 -30.89 -43.12 -20.66
C THR A 127 -31.94 -43.92 -19.88
N GLN A 128 -32.57 -43.31 -18.88
CA GLN A 128 -33.84 -43.83 -18.40
C GLN A 128 -34.78 -43.73 -19.59
N SER A 129 -35.08 -44.88 -20.19
CA SER A 129 -36.07 -45.03 -21.24
C SER A 129 -37.38 -44.45 -20.72
N GLN A 130 -37.74 -43.25 -21.17
CA GLN A 130 -39.08 -42.76 -20.96
C GLN A 130 -40.01 -43.64 -21.82
N PRO A 131 -41.07 -44.22 -21.23
CA PRO A 131 -42.02 -45.03 -22.00
C PRO A 131 -42.65 -44.15 -23.08
N SER A 132 -42.82 -44.72 -24.27
CA SER A 132 -43.33 -44.01 -25.43
C SER A 132 -44.85 -43.80 -25.33
N LEU A 133 -45.35 -42.72 -25.93
CA LEU A 133 -46.78 -42.38 -25.97
C LEU A 133 -47.65 -43.42 -26.72
N PHE A 134 -47.04 -44.45 -27.33
CA PHE A 134 -47.73 -45.55 -28.00
C PHE A 134 -48.05 -46.74 -27.07
N ASP A 135 -47.57 -46.75 -25.82
CA ASP A 135 -47.83 -47.81 -24.84
C ASP A 135 -49.14 -47.62 -24.02
N LEU A 136 -49.96 -46.61 -24.33
CA LEU A 136 -51.22 -46.30 -23.64
C LEU A 136 -52.43 -46.21 -24.60
N GLY A 137 -52.62 -47.21 -25.46
CA GLY A 137 -53.74 -47.23 -26.40
C GLY A 137 -54.41 -48.60 -26.58
N LEU A 138 -55.61 -48.70 -25.99
CA LEU A 138 -56.71 -49.70 -26.10
C LEU A 138 -56.58 -51.02 -25.30
#